data_AF-A0A2M7CQI5-F1
#
_entry.id   AF-A0A2M7CQI5-F1
#
_cell.length_a   1.000
_cell.length_b   1.000
_cell.length_c   1.000
_cell.angle_alpha   90.00
_cell.angle_beta   90.00
_cell.angle_gamma   90.00
#
_symmetry.space_group_name_H-M   'P 1'
#
loop_
_entity.id
_entity.type
_entity.pdbx_description
1 polymer ?
#
loop_
_entity_poly.entity_id
_entity_poly.type
_entity_poly.pdbx_seq_one_letter_code
_entity_poly.pdbx_strand_id
1 'polypeptide(L)'
;GVAGIGPKTAAQIIQKYNTIEKFLEQGQKEKSYEKIHTSREIALLSKKLATIKRDAPLEIKNLEELKYEGILKEKLIAYFEEMGFQSLIKRISKD
;
A
#
# COMPACT_ATOMS: atom_id res chain seq x y z
N GLY A 1 -14.31 0.36 0.12
CA GLY A 1 -14.92 -0.98 -0.02
C GLY A 1 -16.42 -0.85 -0.23
N VAL A 2 -17.11 -1.94 -0.57
CA VAL A 2 -18.59 -1.95 -0.72
C VAL A 2 -19.24 -2.41 0.59
N ALA A 3 -20.16 -1.61 1.14
CA ALA A 3 -20.84 -1.93 2.38
C ALA A 3 -21.63 -3.26 2.28
N GLY A 4 -21.51 -4.11 3.30
CA GLY A 4 -22.18 -5.42 3.31
C GLY A 4 -21.56 -6.48 2.39
N ILE A 5 -20.40 -6.21 1.79
CA ILE A 5 -19.57 -7.21 1.10
C ILE A 5 -18.32 -7.48 1.93
N GLY A 6 -18.33 -8.58 2.66
CA GLY A 6 -17.20 -9.02 3.48
C GLY A 6 -16.15 -9.81 2.70
N PRO A 7 -15.01 -10.15 3.35
CA PRO A 7 -13.91 -10.88 2.72
C PRO A 7 -14.31 -12.21 2.08
N LYS A 8 -15.21 -12.97 2.73
CA LYS A 8 -15.71 -14.26 2.22
C LYS A 8 -16.41 -14.10 0.87
N THR A 9 -17.37 -13.19 0.78
CA THR A 9 -18.11 -12.91 -0.45
C THR A 9 -17.20 -12.33 -1.52
N ALA A 10 -16.30 -11.40 -1.14
CA ALA A 10 -15.33 -10.82 -2.06
C ALA A 10 -14.40 -11.89 -2.66
N ALA A 11 -13.88 -12.81 -1.85
CA ALA A 11 -13.03 -13.90 -2.31
C ALA A 11 -13.76 -14.83 -3.29
N GLN A 12 -15.01 -15.21 -3.01
CA GLN A 12 -15.82 -16.02 -3.92
C GLN A 12 -16.04 -15.33 -5.27
N ILE A 13 -16.32 -14.03 -5.26
CA ILE A 13 -16.48 -13.23 -6.48
C ILE A 13 -15.19 -13.23 -7.29
N ILE A 14 -14.04 -12.94 -6.66
CA ILE A 14 -12.76 -12.89 -7.36
C ILE A 14 -12.35 -14.26 -7.88
N GLN A 15 -12.59 -15.34 -7.14
CA GLN A 15 -12.32 -16.70 -7.61
C GLN A 15 -13.16 -17.07 -8.84
N LYS A 16 -14.43 -16.65 -8.89
CA LYS A 16 -15.35 -16.98 -9.97
C LYS A 16 -15.22 -16.08 -11.21
N TYR A 17 -15.02 -14.78 -11.01
CA TYR A 17 -15.06 -13.77 -12.08
C TYR A 17 -13.69 -13.12 -12.36
N ASN A 18 -12.66 -13.44 -11.58
CA ASN A 18 -11.28 -12.95 -11.66
C ASN A 18 -11.09 -11.46 -11.34
N THR A 19 -12.02 -10.60 -11.74
CA THR A 19 -11.97 -9.14 -11.52
C THR A 19 -13.36 -8.62 -11.18
N ILE A 20 -13.40 -7.47 -10.50
CA ILE A 20 -14.66 -6.81 -10.17
C ILE A 20 -15.38 -6.26 -11.40
N GLU A 21 -14.64 -5.88 -12.45
CA GLU A 21 -15.20 -5.46 -13.74
C GLU A 21 -15.94 -6.61 -14.42
N LYS A 22 -15.30 -7.77 -14.55
CA LYS A 22 -15.96 -8.98 -15.08
C LYS A 22 -17.18 -9.39 -14.26
N PHE A 23 -17.11 -9.25 -12.94
CA PHE A 23 -18.27 -9.48 -12.08
C PHE A 23 -19.43 -8.51 -12.37
N LEU A 24 -19.15 -7.23 -12.58
CA LEU A 24 -20.16 -6.24 -12.96
C LEU A 24 -20.77 -6.51 -14.35
N GLU A 25 -20.04 -7.16 -15.25
CA GLU A 25 -20.52 -7.51 -16.60
C GLU A 25 -21.35 -8.80 -16.62
N GLN A 26 -21.06 -9.79 -15.75
CA GLN A 26 -21.59 -11.15 -15.87
C GLN A 26 -22.34 -11.65 -14.62
N GLY A 27 -22.24 -10.92 -13.52
CA GLY A 27 -22.69 -11.33 -12.19
C GLY A 27 -24.14 -11.04 -11.87
N GLN A 28 -24.99 -10.65 -12.83
CA GLN A 28 -26.37 -10.16 -12.59
C GLN A 28 -27.25 -11.13 -11.77
N LYS A 29 -26.94 -12.42 -11.81
CA LYS A 29 -27.68 -13.47 -11.08
C LYS A 29 -27.22 -13.65 -9.62
N GLU A 30 -26.13 -13.00 -9.21
CA GLU A 30 -25.57 -13.12 -7.86
C GLU A 30 -26.28 -12.19 -6.88
N LYS A 31 -26.54 -12.66 -5.65
CA LYS A 31 -27.18 -11.84 -4.61
C LYS A 31 -26.40 -10.58 -4.26
N SER A 32 -25.08 -10.58 -4.48
CA SER A 32 -24.18 -9.45 -4.23
C SER A 32 -24.20 -8.40 -5.36
N TYR A 33 -24.81 -8.71 -6.51
CA TYR A 33 -24.75 -7.85 -7.70
C TYR A 33 -25.32 -6.47 -7.45
N GLU A 34 -26.57 -6.37 -6.98
CA GLU A 34 -27.25 -5.08 -6.75
C GLU A 34 -26.44 -4.14 -5.86
N LYS A 35 -25.86 -4.65 -4.77
CA LYS A 35 -25.04 -3.86 -3.84
C LYS A 35 -23.79 -3.31 -4.52
N ILE A 36 -23.08 -4.15 -5.26
CA ILE A 36 -21.82 -3.79 -5.92
C ILE A 36 -22.09 -2.91 -7.13
N HIS A 37 -23.18 -3.15 -7.88
CA HIS A 37 -23.60 -2.34 -9.01
C HIS A 37 -24.00 -0.92 -8.59
N THR A 38 -24.80 -0.79 -7.54
CA THR A 38 -25.17 0.53 -6.97
C THR A 38 -23.95 1.27 -6.42
N SER A 39 -22.95 0.52 -5.93
CA SER A 39 -21.68 1.05 -5.42
C SER A 39 -20.54 0.97 -6.45
N ARG A 40 -20.84 0.95 -7.75
CA ARG A 40 -19.84 0.65 -8.80
C ARG A 40 -18.62 1.56 -8.74
N GLU A 41 -18.83 2.86 -8.62
CA GLU A 41 -17.75 3.85 -8.62
C GLU A 41 -16.79 3.64 -7.44
N ILE A 42 -17.33 3.50 -6.22
CA ILE A 42 -16.51 3.28 -5.03
C ILE A 42 -15.82 1.91 -5.04
N ALA A 43 -16.42 0.91 -5.68
CA ALA A 43 -15.84 -0.41 -5.83
C ALA A 43 -14.62 -0.39 -6.77
N LEU A 44 -14.74 0.27 -7.93
CA LEU A 44 -13.64 0.46 -8.88
C LEU A 44 -12.54 1.37 -8.32
N LEU A 45 -12.92 2.44 -7.60
CA LEU A 45 -11.97 3.30 -6.90
C LEU A 45 -11.20 2.50 -5.83
N SER A 46 -11.89 1.66 -5.06
CA SER A 46 -11.25 0.81 -4.03
C SER A 46 -10.22 -0.13 -4.67
N LYS A 47 -10.51 -0.71 -5.84
CA LYS A 47 -9.55 -1.51 -6.60
C LYS A 47 -8.33 -0.67 -7.00
N LYS A 48 -8.54 0.51 -7.56
CA LYS A 48 -7.45 1.41 -7.98
C LYS A 48 -6.54 1.75 -6.81
N LEU A 49 -7.10 2.13 -5.67
CA LEU A 49 -6.35 2.52 -4.47
C LEU A 49 -5.59 1.34 -3.84
N ALA A 50 -6.15 0.14 -3.89
CA ALA A 50 -5.50 -1.06 -3.38
C ALA A 50 -4.44 -1.63 -4.34
N THR A 51 -4.41 -1.18 -5.59
CA THR A 51 -3.44 -1.66 -6.58
C THR A 51 -2.11 -0.95 -6.39
N ILE A 52 -1.04 -1.71 -6.18
CA ILE A 52 0.31 -1.17 -6.09
C ILE A 52 0.69 -0.55 -7.45
N LYS A 53 1.01 0.74 -7.42
CA LYS A 53 1.58 1.45 -8.58
C LYS A 53 3.03 1.00 -8.77
N ARG A 54 3.29 0.26 -9.86
CA ARG A 54 4.63 -0.33 -10.16
C ARG A 54 5.47 0.52 -11.14
N ASP A 55 4.88 1.55 -11.71
CA ASP A 55 5.46 2.50 -12.66
C ASP A 55 5.70 3.86 -12.00
N ALA A 56 6.20 3.85 -10.76
CA ALA A 56 6.60 5.08 -10.09
C ALA A 56 7.82 5.68 -10.82
N PRO A 57 7.85 7.00 -11.06
CA PRO A 57 9.01 7.65 -11.65
C PRO A 57 10.15 7.67 -10.63
N LEU A 58 11.04 6.68 -10.72
CA LEU A 58 12.23 6.59 -9.88
C LEU A 58 13.40 7.27 -10.60
N GLU A 59 14.12 8.13 -9.89
CA GLU A 59 15.34 8.77 -10.39
C GLU A 59 16.60 7.89 -10.22
N ILE A 60 16.46 6.80 -9.46
CA ILE A 60 17.51 5.84 -9.15
C ILE A 60 17.93 5.13 -10.44
N LYS A 61 19.21 5.25 -10.82
CA LYS A 61 19.70 4.71 -12.10
C LYS A 61 20.11 3.25 -12.02
N ASN A 62 20.58 2.81 -10.86
CA ASN A 62 21.05 1.45 -10.61
C ASN A 62 21.03 1.11 -9.10
N LEU A 63 21.26 -0.15 -8.76
CA LEU A 63 21.21 -0.62 -7.36
C LEU A 63 22.39 -0.14 -6.50
N GLU A 64 23.53 0.23 -7.10
CA GLU A 64 24.69 0.71 -6.34
C GLU A 64 24.40 2.06 -5.66
N GLU A 65 23.54 2.90 -6.23
CA GLU A 65 23.09 4.16 -5.61
C GLU A 65 22.29 3.94 -4.32
N LEU A 66 21.76 2.74 -4.09
CA LEU A 66 21.02 2.37 -2.89
C LEU A 66 21.88 1.64 -1.86
N LYS A 67 23.18 1.47 -2.15
CA LYS A 67 24.09 0.79 -1.25
C LYS A 67 24.23 1.59 0.05
N TYR A 68 24.11 0.88 1.16
CA TYR A 68 24.31 1.48 2.46
C TYR A 68 25.80 1.73 2.72
N GLU A 69 26.19 2.99 2.89
CA GLU A 69 27.58 3.40 3.10
C GLU A 69 27.97 3.56 4.58
N GLY A 70 27.05 3.27 5.51
CA GLY A 70 27.25 3.49 6.94
C GLY A 70 26.70 4.83 7.43
N ILE A 71 26.79 5.03 8.75
CA ILE A 71 26.30 6.25 9.41
C ILE A 71 27.45 7.25 9.56
N LEU A 72 27.19 8.51 9.22
CA LEU A 72 28.07 9.63 9.57
C LEU A 72 27.85 10.00 11.05
N LYS A 73 28.47 9.24 11.96
CA LYS A 73 28.22 9.31 13.41
C LYS A 73 28.34 10.74 13.96
N GLU A 74 29.38 11.49 13.60
CA GLU A 74 29.58 12.85 14.14
C GLU A 74 28.45 13.80 13.72
N LYS A 75 28.06 13.77 12.44
CA LYS A 75 26.97 14.61 11.91
C LYS A 75 25.62 14.25 12.53
N LEU A 76 25.37 12.96 12.72
CA LEU A 76 24.12 12.47 13.29
C LEU A 76 24.00 12.81 14.79
N ILE A 77 25.09 12.68 15.56
CA ILE A 77 25.12 13.07 16.98
C ILE A 77 24.83 14.56 17.11
N ALA A 78 25.51 15.42 16.34
CA ALA A 78 25.28 16.86 16.38
C ALA A 78 23.82 17.24 16.07
N TYR A 79 23.22 16.59 15.06
CA TYR A 79 21.80 16.80 14.73
C TYR A 79 20.87 16.34 15.86
N PHE A 80 21.15 15.18 16.47
CA PHE A 80 20.35 14.69 17.60
C PHE A 80 20.51 15.54 18.87
N GLU A 81 21.67 16.15 19.09
CA GLU A 81 21.88 17.12 20.18
C GLU A 81 21.02 18.35 19.98
N GLU A 82 20.99 18.91 18.75
CA GLU A 82 20.12 20.04 18.38
C GLU A 82 18.64 19.71 18.59
N MET A 83 18.21 18.51 18.22
CA MET A 83 16.82 18.05 18.40
C MET A 83 16.49 17.59 19.83
N GLY A 84 17.47 17.50 20.73
CA GLY A 84 17.28 17.03 22.10
C GLY A 84 17.05 15.52 22.24
N PHE A 85 17.43 14.70 21.25
CA PHE A 85 17.21 13.25 21.24
C PHE A 85 18.26 12.46 22.04
N GLN A 86 18.30 12.71 23.35
CA GLN A 86 19.28 12.14 24.28
C GLN A 86 19.32 10.61 24.33
N SER A 87 18.18 9.93 24.13
CA SER A 87 18.13 8.46 24.10
C SER A 87 18.75 7.88 22.82
N LEU A 88 18.60 8.57 21.69
CA LEU A 88 19.19 8.15 20.41
C LEU A 88 20.69 8.37 20.41
N ILE A 89 21.18 9.48 20.95
CA ILE A 89 22.62 9.74 21.15
C ILE A 89 23.25 8.59 21.95
N LYS A 90 22.66 8.26 23.12
CA LYS A 90 23.15 7.15 23.95
C LYS A 90 23.16 5.80 23.25
N ARG A 91 22.24 5.57 22.31
CA ARG A 91 22.14 4.32 21.54
C ARG A 91 23.24 4.23 20.47
N ILE A 92 23.51 5.33 19.77
CA ILE A 92 24.50 5.36 18.67
C ILE A 92 25.94 5.53 19.17
N SER A 93 26.13 6.08 20.36
CA SER A 93 27.45 6.25 20.99
C SER A 93 27.92 5.01 21.77
N LYS A 94 27.10 3.96 21.88
CA LYS A 94 27.42 2.73 22.63
C LYS A 94 28.12 1.64 21.81
N ASP A 95 28.43 1.90 20.54
CA ASP A 95 29.20 1.05 19.64
C ASP A 95 30.60 1.62 19.38
#